data_AF-A0A9D4CNW4-F1
#
_entry.id   AF-A0A9D4CNW4-F1
#
_cell.length_a   1.000
_cell.length_b   1.000
_cell.length_c   1.000
_cell.angle_alpha   90.00
_cell.angle_beta   90.00
_cell.angle_gamma   90.00
#
_symmetry.space_group_name_H-M   'P 1'
#
loop_
_entity.id
_entity.type
_entity.pdbx_description
1 polymer ?
#
loop_
_entity_poly.entity_id
_entity_poly.type
_entity_poly.pdbx_seq_one_letter_code
_entity_poly.pdbx_strand_id
1 'polypeptide(L)' 'MAEQCGLDRHRLTNDSVRKRMALKLRDENVAPTDIMHFTGHTNIQSVLNY' A
#
# COMPACT_ATOMS: atom_id res chain seq x y z
N MET A 1 4.64 -6.70 -16.66
CA MET A 1 4.87 -6.59 -15.21
C MET A 1 3.74 -7.19 -14.37
N ALA A 2 2.50 -6.68 -14.39
CA ALA A 2 1.39 -7.26 -13.61
C ALA A 2 1.07 -8.73 -13.96
N GLU A 3 0.93 -9.02 -15.25
CA GLU A 3 0.65 -10.37 -15.77
C GLU A 3 1.80 -11.36 -15.48
N GLN A 4 3.05 -10.88 -15.41
CA GLN A 4 4.22 -11.70 -15.06
C GLN A 4 4.21 -12.11 -13.58
N CYS A 5 3.50 -11.37 -12.72
CA CYS A 5 3.32 -11.69 -11.31
C CYS A 5 2.00 -12.42 -11.03
N GLY A 6 1.28 -12.88 -12.07
CA GLY A 6 0.00 -13.56 -11.93
C GLY A 6 -1.12 -12.66 -11.36
N LEU A 7 -0.97 -11.34 -11.47
CA LEU A 7 -1.96 -10.40 -10.96
C LEU A 7 -2.89 -9.94 -12.08
N ASP A 8 -4.20 -9.93 -11.78
CA ASP A 8 -5.22 -9.42 -12.69
C ASP A 8 -5.05 -7.91 -12.91
N ARG A 9 -4.65 -7.55 -14.12
CA ARG A 9 -4.36 -6.18 -14.54
C ARG A 9 -5.60 -5.29 -14.48
N HIS A 10 -6.80 -5.86 -14.55
CA HIS A 10 -8.06 -5.11 -14.57
C HIS A 10 -8.39 -4.48 -13.21
N ARG A 11 -7.83 -5.00 -12.11
CA ARG A 11 -8.02 -4.52 -10.73
C ARG A 11 -6.79 -3.82 -10.15
N LEU A 12 -5.71 -3.77 -10.92
CA LEU A 12 -4.43 -3.17 -10.53
C LEU A 12 -4.37 -1.70 -10.94
N THR A 13 -4.90 -0.83 -10.09
CA THR A 13 -4.68 0.62 -10.15
C THR A 13 -3.50 1.02 -9.26
N ASN A 14 -2.87 2.16 -9.51
CA ASN A 14 -1.83 2.71 -8.62
C ASN A 14 -2.31 2.81 -7.17
N ASP A 15 -3.60 3.10 -6.97
CA ASP A 15 -4.21 3.14 -5.65
C ASP A 15 -4.28 1.76 -4.99
N SER A 16 -4.72 0.74 -5.73
CA SER A 16 -4.75 -0.64 -5.23
C SER A 16 -3.36 -1.17 -4.87
N VAL A 17 -2.33 -0.80 -5.64
CA VAL A 17 -0.93 -1.18 -5.38
C VAL A 17 -0.42 -0.51 -4.12
N ARG A 18 -0.63 0.80 -3.99
CA ARG A 18 -0.25 1.57 -2.79
C ARG A 18 -0.93 1.02 -1.54
N LYS A 19 -2.22 0.73 -1.61
CA LYS A 19 -2.98 0.11 -0.50
C LYS A 19 -2.39 -1.25 -0.12
N ARG A 20 -2.19 -2.14 -1.10
CA ARG A 20 -1.62 -3.47 -0.85
C ARG A 20 -0.21 -3.41 -0.25
N MET A 21 0.60 -2.44 -0.69
CA MET A 21 1.93 -2.22 -0.13
C MET A 21 1.87 -1.72 1.31
N ALA A 22 1.00 -0.74 1.61
CA ALA A 22 0.80 -0.24 2.97
C ALA A 22 0.37 -1.36 3.94
N LEU A 23 -0.56 -2.21 3.50
CA LEU A 23 -1.01 -3.37 4.27
C LEU A 23 0.13 -4.36 4.55
N LYS A 24 0.95 -4.67 3.54
CA LYS A 24 2.08 -5.57 3.72
C LYS A 24 3.13 -5.02 4.70
N LEU A 25 3.44 -3.72 4.61
CA LEU A 25 4.37 -3.07 5.54
C LEU A 25 3.82 -3.07 6.97
N ARG A 26 2.50 -2.91 7.14
CA ARG A 26 1.84 -3.03 8.44
C ARG A 26 1.97 -4.44 9.01
N ASP A 27 1.77 -5.47 8.18
CA ASP A 27 1.92 -6.88 8.59
C ASP A 27 3.38 -7.20 8.98
N GLU A 28 4.35 -6.51 8.38
CA GLU A 28 5.77 -6.58 8.75
C GLU A 28 6.14 -5.70 9.97
N ASN A 29 5.15 -5.11 10.67
CA ASN A 29 5.30 -4.23 11.84
C ASN A 29 6.14 -2.96 11.57
N VAL A 30 6.15 -2.47 10.33
CA VAL A 30 6.75 -1.16 10.02
C VAL A 30 5.93 -0.05 10.68
N ALA A 31 6.61 0.95 11.24
CA ALA A 31 5.94 2.04 11.93
C ALA A 31 4.96 2.77 10.99
N PRO A 32 3.73 3.08 11.44
CA PRO A 32 2.75 3.79 10.61
C PRO A 32 3.25 5.13 10.07
N THR A 33 4.14 5.81 10.80
CA THR A 33 4.81 7.04 10.36
C THR A 33 5.70 6.82 9.15
N ASP A 34 6.40 5.69 9.07
CA ASP A 34 7.28 5.37 7.95
C ASP A 34 6.47 4.97 6.72
N ILE A 35 5.39 4.20 6.93
CA ILE A 35 4.41 3.87 5.90
C ILE A 35 3.76 5.16 5.38
N MET A 36 3.43 6.11 6.25
CA MET A 36 2.85 7.40 5.88
C MET A 36 3.79 8.21 4.97
N HIS A 37 5.06 8.34 5.34
CA HIS A 37 6.06 9.02 4.51
C HIS A 37 6.22 8.36 3.14
N PHE A 38 6.28 7.02 3.12
CA PHE A 38 6.44 6.27 1.87
C PHE A 38 5.20 6.37 0.96
N THR A 39 4.01 6.31 1.54
CA THR A 39 2.75 6.32 0.78
C THR A 39 2.28 7.72 0.41
N GLY A 40 2.93 8.77 0.94
CA GLY A 40 2.60 10.17 0.67
C GLY A 40 1.35 10.68 1.40
N HIS A 41 0.94 10.03 2.48
CA HIS A 41 -0.19 10.50 3.28
C HIS A 41 0.23 11.65 4.18
N THR A 42 -0.65 12.63 4.34
CA THR A 42 -0.46 13.74 5.30
C THR A 42 -1.00 13.40 6.70
N ASN A 43 -1.82 12.35 6.81
CA ASN A 43 -2.46 11.94 8.05
C ASN A 43 -2.25 10.45 8.30
N ILE A 44 -1.78 10.12 9.51
CA ILE A 44 -1.56 8.74 9.97
C ILE A 44 -2.86 7.93 9.94
N GLN A 45 -4.01 8.56 10.23
CA GLN A 45 -5.30 7.87 10.21
C GLN A 45 -5.66 7.33 8.82
N SER A 46 -5.25 8.02 7.76
CA SER A 46 -5.47 7.53 6.39
C SER A 46 -4.72 6.23 6.10
N VAL A 47 -3.54 6.05 6.72
CA VAL A 47 -2.75 4.82 6.62
C VAL A 47 -3.36 3.69 7.46
N LEU A 48 -3.86 4.01 8.65
CA LEU A 48 -4.52 3.03 9.53
C LEU A 48 -5.86 2.54 8.97
N ASN A 49 -6.54 3.37 8.17
CA ASN A 49 -7.82 3.06 7.53
C ASN A 49 -7.69 2.23 6.23
N TYR A 50 -6.47 1.85 5.83
CA TYR A 50 -6.28 0.92 4.71
C TYR A 50 -6.67 -0.51 5.08
#